data_AF-V2XZQ9-F1
#
_entry.id   AF-V2XZQ9-F1
#
_cell.length_a   1.000
_cell.length_b   1.000
_cell.length_c   1.000
_cell.angle_alpha   90.00
_cell.angle_beta   90.00
_cell.angle_gamma   90.00
#
_symmetry.space_group_name_H-M   'P 1'
#
loop_
_entity.id
_entity.type
_entity.pdbx_description
1 polymer ?
#
loop_
_entity_poly.entity_id
_entity_poly.type
_entity_poly.pdbx_seq_one_letter_code
_entity_poly.pdbx_strand_id
1 'polypeptide(L)'
;MHREHDVKERIVSGEGPDFACKVWRGLRDARSLITQLLQTDPCRRATVQDALTSAWVQGDIEVLEGAYHDRILSCMDAAELAPR
;
A
#
# COMPACT_ATOMS: atom_id res chain seq x y z
N MET A 1 -22.75 -0.33 -20.18
CA MET A 1 -23.56 0.89 -19.95
C MET A 1 -24.02 1.01 -18.49
N HIS A 2 -24.87 0.14 -17.91
CA HIS A 2 -25.35 0.33 -16.52
C HIS A 2 -24.25 0.25 -15.44
N ARG A 3 -23.34 -0.73 -15.54
CA ARG A 3 -22.33 -1.00 -14.50
C ARG A 3 -21.32 0.14 -14.27
N GLU A 4 -20.99 0.90 -15.31
CA GLU A 4 -20.05 2.03 -15.21
C GLU A 4 -20.69 3.24 -14.55
N HIS A 5 -21.98 3.46 -14.82
CA HIS A 5 -22.77 4.50 -14.18
C HIS A 5 -22.88 4.24 -12.67
N ASP A 6 -23.19 3.01 -12.28
CA ASP A 6 -23.31 2.61 -10.87
C ASP A 6 -21.99 2.76 -10.10
N VAL A 7 -20.85 2.46 -10.75
CA VAL A 7 -19.53 2.63 -10.14
C VAL A 7 -19.19 4.10 -9.96
N LYS A 8 -19.45 4.94 -10.97
CA LYS A 8 -19.22 6.38 -10.87
C LYS A 8 -20.05 7.00 -9.76
N GLU A 9 -21.31 6.62 -9.65
CA GLU A 9 -22.22 7.11 -8.61
C GLU A 9 -21.69 6.80 -7.21
N ARG A 10 -21.21 5.57 -6.98
CA ARG A 10 -20.62 5.16 -5.69
C ARG A 10 -19.33 5.91 -5.34
N ILE A 11 -18.48 6.19 -6.34
CA ILE A 11 -17.26 6.98 -6.13
C ILE A 11 -17.63 8.42 -5.72
N VAL A 12 -18.60 9.02 -6.42
CA VAL A 12 -19.03 10.39 -6.18
C VAL A 12 -19.82 10.53 -4.87
N SER A 13 -20.63 9.55 -4.49
CA SER A 13 -21.39 9.55 -3.24
C SER A 13 -20.49 9.43 -2.00
N GLY A 14 -19.26 8.94 -2.18
CA GLY A 14 -18.34 8.67 -1.09
C GLY A 14 -18.75 7.47 -0.24
N GLU A 15 -19.62 6.60 -0.77
CA GLU A 15 -19.72 5.24 -0.27
C GLU A 15 -18.37 4.57 -0.45
N GLY A 16 -17.63 4.50 0.66
CA GLY A 16 -16.30 3.91 0.70
C GLY A 16 -16.28 2.47 0.15
N PRO A 17 -15.09 1.91 -0.08
CA PRO A 17 -14.94 0.57 -0.62
C PRO A 17 -15.65 -0.47 0.26
N ASP A 18 -16.30 -1.44 -0.40
CA ASP A 18 -16.85 -2.61 0.28
C ASP A 18 -15.75 -3.64 0.53
N PHE A 19 -15.37 -3.80 1.79
CA PHE A 19 -14.36 -4.75 2.22
C PHE A 19 -14.97 -6.12 2.53
N ALA A 20 -15.23 -6.90 1.48
CA ALA A 20 -15.80 -8.24 1.60
C ALA A 20 -15.01 -9.12 2.60
N CYS A 21 -15.71 -9.60 3.63
CA CYS A 21 -15.12 -10.33 4.77
C CYS A 21 -14.25 -11.53 4.37
N LYS A 22 -14.61 -12.24 3.30
CA LYS A 22 -13.88 -13.42 2.80
C LYS A 22 -12.42 -13.13 2.43
N VAL A 23 -12.10 -11.91 1.98
CA VAL A 23 -10.74 -11.50 1.57
C VAL A 23 -10.10 -10.63 2.65
N TRP A 24 -10.87 -9.70 3.22
CA TRP A 24 -10.29 -8.59 3.98
C TRP A 24 -10.25 -8.81 5.51
N ARG A 25 -10.72 -9.96 6.03
CA ARG A 25 -10.85 -10.20 7.47
C ARG A 25 -9.56 -9.92 8.26
N GLY A 26 -8.42 -10.37 7.75
CA GLY A 26 -7.11 -10.22 8.41
C GLY A 26 -6.38 -8.91 8.12
N LEU A 27 -6.85 -8.12 7.15
CA LEU A 27 -6.13 -6.96 6.62
C LEU A 27 -6.65 -5.66 7.26
N ARG A 28 -6.53 -5.52 8.58
CA ARG A 28 -7.05 -4.34 9.29
C ARG A 28 -6.32 -3.06 8.89
N ASP A 29 -4.99 -3.07 8.89
CA ASP A 29 -4.19 -1.87 8.61
C ASP A 29 -4.29 -1.46 7.15
N ALA A 30 -4.32 -2.43 6.23
CA ALA A 30 -4.56 -2.17 4.80
C ALA A 30 -5.91 -1.48 4.56
N ARG A 31 -6.99 -1.97 5.20
CA ARG A 31 -8.33 -1.35 5.10
C ARG A 31 -8.34 0.07 5.64
N SER A 32 -7.64 0.31 6.75
CA SER A 32 -7.51 1.64 7.35
C SER A 32 -6.85 2.61 6.37
N LEU A 33 -5.70 2.24 5.81
CA LEU A 33 -4.99 3.05 4.82
C LEU A 33 -5.86 3.35 3.59
N ILE A 34 -6.49 2.33 3.00
CA ILE A 34 -7.34 2.50 1.81
C ILE A 34 -8.51 3.45 2.09
N THR A 35 -9.12 3.37 3.28
CA THR A 35 -10.22 4.25 3.66
C THR A 35 -9.79 5.71 3.77
N GLN A 36 -8.55 5.96 4.21
CA GLN A 36 -7.99 7.31 4.28
C GLN A 36 -7.63 7.87 2.90
N LEU A 37 -7.17 7.01 1.97
CA LEU A 37 -6.83 7.39 0.60
C LEU A 37 -8.04 7.60 -0.30
N LEU A 38 -9.11 6.80 -0.11
CA LEU A 38 -10.34 6.88 -0.90
C LEU A 38 -11.40 7.82 -0.28
N GLN A 39 -10.96 8.80 0.52
CA GLN A 39 -11.84 9.89 0.96
C GLN A 39 -12.24 10.77 -0.22
N THR A 40 -13.54 10.98 -0.39
CA THR A 40 -14.09 11.85 -1.44
C THR A 40 -13.78 13.32 -1.18
N ASP A 41 -13.79 13.74 0.09
CA ASP A 41 -13.37 15.09 0.49
C ASP A 41 -11.84 15.20 0.43
N PRO A 42 -11.28 16.02 -0.49
CA PRO A 42 -9.84 16.15 -0.64
C PRO A 42 -9.16 16.77 0.58
N CYS A 43 -9.87 17.55 1.40
CA CYS A 43 -9.32 18.15 2.62
C CYS A 43 -9.16 17.11 3.75
N ARG A 44 -9.86 15.98 3.66
CA ARG A 44 -9.80 14.88 4.63
C ARG A 44 -9.01 13.68 4.12
N ARG A 45 -8.66 13.68 2.83
CA ARG A 45 -7.90 12.61 2.19
C ARG A 45 -6.46 12.63 2.67
N ALA A 46 -5.96 11.46 3.05
CA ALA A 46 -4.57 11.29 3.45
C ALA A 46 -3.62 11.77 2.34
N THR A 47 -2.56 12.46 2.76
CA THR A 47 -1.46 12.84 1.88
C THR A 47 -0.53 11.65 1.63
N VAL A 48 0.42 11.82 0.72
CA VAL A 48 1.50 10.84 0.51
C VAL A 48 2.27 10.60 1.81
N GLN A 49 2.52 11.65 2.59
CA GLN A 49 3.25 11.53 3.85
C GLN A 49 2.45 10.69 4.87
N ASP A 50 1.15 10.93 5.00
CA ASP A 50 0.28 10.15 5.89
C ASP A 50 0.21 8.67 5.48
N ALA A 51 0.21 8.40 4.17
CA ALA A 51 0.21 7.03 3.66
C ALA A 51 1.53 6.30 3.98
N LEU A 52 2.66 6.98 3.78
CA LEU A 52 3.99 6.43 4.08
C LEU A 52 4.20 6.13 5.56
N THR A 53 3.53 6.85 6.46
CA THR A 53 3.61 6.62 7.91
C THR A 53 2.55 5.64 8.42
N SER A 54 1.70 5.10 7.56
CA SER A 54 0.69 4.12 7.96
C SER A 54 1.31 2.80 8.42
N ALA A 55 0.68 2.14 9.39
CA ALA A 55 1.13 0.85 9.91
C ALA A 55 1.25 -0.22 8.82
N TRP A 56 0.40 -0.16 7.77
CA TRP A 56 0.48 -1.09 6.65
C TRP A 56 1.74 -0.91 5.81
N VAL A 57 2.18 0.33 5.57
CA VAL A 57 3.41 0.61 4.79
C VAL A 57 4.66 0.41 5.63
N GLN A 58 4.61 0.81 6.91
CA GLN A 58 5.75 0.66 7.83
C GLN A 58 5.95 -0.78 8.31
N GLY A 59 4.91 -1.61 8.33
CA GLY A 59 4.97 -2.96 8.88
C GLY A 59 6.01 -3.88 8.22
N ASP A 60 6.34 -3.64 6.95
CA ASP A 60 7.30 -4.45 6.20
C ASP A 60 8.68 -3.76 6.07
N ILE A 61 8.88 -2.57 6.66
CA ILE A 61 10.08 -1.76 6.38
C ILE A 61 11.36 -2.48 6.80
N GLU A 62 11.38 -3.09 7.99
CA GLU A 62 12.55 -3.81 8.51
C GLU A 62 12.90 -5.03 7.65
N VAL A 63 11.87 -5.74 7.17
CA VAL A 63 12.05 -6.91 6.29
C VAL A 63 12.61 -6.48 4.94
N LEU A 64 12.08 -5.38 4.38
CA LEU A 64 12.52 -4.82 3.10
C LEU A 64 13.94 -4.26 3.18
N GLU A 65 14.30 -3.60 4.28
CA GLU A 65 15.66 -3.11 4.54
C GLU A 65 16.66 -4.27 4.67
N GLY A 66 16.28 -5.35 5.37
CA GLY A 66 17.08 -6.57 5.43
C GLY A 66 17.32 -7.18 4.04
N ALA A 67 16.24 -7.37 3.27
CA ALA A 67 16.34 -7.92 1.91
C ALA A 67 17.17 -7.01 0.97
N TYR A 68 17.07 -5.69 1.14
CA TYR A 68 17.89 -4.74 0.40
C TYR A 68 19.37 -4.86 0.76
N HIS A 69 19.71 -4.91 2.06
CA HIS A 69 21.08 -5.11 2.51
C HIS A 69 21.66 -6.43 1.99
N ASP A 70 20.93 -7.54 2.10
CA ASP A 70 21.35 -8.85 1.58
C ASP A 70 21.66 -8.77 0.08
N ARG A 71 20.78 -8.14 -0.71
CA ARG A 71 20.99 -7.97 -2.15
C ARG A 71 22.21 -7.11 -2.47
N ILE A 72 22.39 -5.99 -1.77
CA ILE A 72 23.50 -5.08 -2.07
C ILE A 72 24.83 -5.68 -1.64
N LEU A 73 24.91 -6.27 -0.45
CA LEU A 73 26.13 -6.89 0.08
C LEU A 73 26.52 -8.14 -0.71
N SER A 74 25.55 -8.99 -1.10
CA SER A 74 25.83 -10.14 -1.97
C SER A 74 26.35 -9.76 -3.37
N CYS A 75 25.97 -8.59 -3.88
CA CYS A 75 26.54 -8.06 -5.12
C CYS A 75 27.98 -7.54 -4.96
N MET A 76 28.37 -7.07 -3.77
CA MET A 76 29.73 -6.55 -3.53
C MET A 76 30.74 -7.69 -3.43
N ASP A 77 30.38 -8.81 -2.81
CA ASP A 77 31.23 -10.02 -2.76
C ASP A 77 31.43 -10.66 -4.14
N ALA A 78 30.41 -10.60 -5.02
CA ALA A 78 30.51 -11.10 -6.39
C ALA A 78 31.46 -10.28 -7.28
N ALA A 79 31.64 -8.99 -6.98
CA ALA A 79 32.56 -8.11 -7.70
C ALA A 79 34.03 -8.35 -7.29
N GLU A 80 34.29 -8.82 -6.07
CA GLU A 80 35.64 -9.14 -5.59
C GLU A 80 36.14 -10.54 -5.99
N LEU A 81 35.23 -11.48 -6.27
CA LEU A 81 35.55 -12.86 -6.69
C LEU A 81 35.78 -13.03 -8.21
N ALA A 82 35.68 -11.96 -9.01
CA ALA A 82 35.99 -12.01 -10.43
C ALA A 82 37.52 -12.10 -10.63
N PRO A 83 38.06 -13.20 -11.19
CA PRO A 83 39.50 -13.31 -11.42
C PRO A 83 39.96 -12.26 -12.45
N ARG A 84 41.01 -11.51 -12.09
CA ARG A 84 41.77 -10.66 -13.00
C ARG A 84 42.83 -11.46 -13.75
#